data_AF-A0A954I799-F1
#
_entry.id   AF-A0A954I799-F1
#
_cell.length_a   1.000
_cell.length_b   1.000
_cell.length_c   1.000
_cell.angle_alpha   90.00
_cell.angle_beta   90.00
_cell.angle_gamma   90.00
#
_symmetry.space_group_name_H-M   'P 1'
#
loop_
_entity.id
_entity.type
_entity.pdbx_description
1 polymer ?
#
loop_
_entity_poly.entity_id
_entity_poly.type
_entity_poly.pdbx_seq_one_letter_code
_entity_poly.pdbx_strand_id
1 'polypeptide(L)'
;MKVRITVLLLIALATVAVVSVWWRSAIVPPSGSDITGEPEPTTSTLGTRPVADGGESGHLRMLRILNNVRQRGRYEETFFGPNSIESAEAALAGRQPEASQHITQLFRLAEWRLWRGDTERALEHLQAARVLFESLPQPSDQMGEELWFRLGLASLRLGENENCVNCNNGASCLLPIAAAGIHQNQEGSRAAVGYLTRVLEHNPDHLTARWLLNIAHMTLGEYPDGVPERFRVDPTLFESQAEFPRFPNIAIPLGLNTVSLSGGSVVDDFDGDNDLDVVTSSWGEGDTLQFFRNTDGLFHREDEAANFTGLFGGLNLLQADYDNDGDL
;
A
#
# COMPACT_ATOMS: atom_id res chain seq x y z
N MET A 1 11.01 -2.28 -54.04
CA MET A 1 11.35 -2.05 -52.62
C MET A 1 10.88 -0.70 -52.07
N LYS A 2 10.76 0.38 -52.87
CA LYS A 2 10.26 1.69 -52.40
C LYS A 2 8.74 1.81 -52.22
N VAL A 3 7.93 0.92 -52.82
CA VAL A 3 6.44 0.97 -52.72
C VAL A 3 5.88 0.30 -51.46
N ARG A 4 6.62 -0.62 -50.83
CA ARG A 4 6.16 -1.33 -49.61
C ARG A 4 6.32 -0.51 -48.32
N ILE A 5 7.23 0.46 -48.29
CA ILE A 5 7.47 1.30 -47.10
C ILE A 5 6.41 2.41 -46.98
N THR A 6 5.90 2.93 -48.10
CA THR A 6 4.86 3.98 -48.10
C THR A 6 3.49 3.47 -47.63
N VAL A 7 3.16 2.20 -47.89
CA VAL A 7 1.89 1.59 -47.45
C VAL A 7 1.89 1.30 -45.94
N LEU A 8 3.04 0.92 -45.37
CA LEU A 8 3.17 0.68 -43.92
C LEU A 8 3.11 1.98 -43.10
N LEU A 9 3.63 3.10 -43.62
CA LEU A 9 3.54 4.42 -42.98
C LEU A 9 2.11 5.00 -43.01
N LEU A 10 1.34 4.73 -44.07
CA LEU A 10 -0.07 5.16 -44.16
C LEU A 10 -1.00 4.37 -43.23
N ILE A 11 -0.72 3.08 -42.98
CA ILE A 11 -1.49 2.25 -42.05
C ILE A 11 -1.21 2.67 -40.59
N ALA A 12 0.03 3.00 -40.25
CA ALA A 12 0.39 3.47 -38.90
C ALA A 12 -0.23 4.83 -38.54
N LEU A 13 -0.33 5.76 -39.50
CA LEU A 13 -0.98 7.05 -39.29
C LEU A 13 -2.51 6.95 -39.18
N ALA A 14 -3.14 5.98 -39.85
CA ALA A 14 -4.58 5.73 -39.72
C ALA A 14 -4.96 5.12 -38.36
N THR A 15 -4.09 4.31 -37.75
CA THR A 15 -4.36 3.72 -36.42
C THR A 15 -4.28 4.73 -35.27
N VAL A 16 -3.46 5.78 -35.37
CA VAL A 16 -3.38 6.83 -34.33
C VAL A 16 -4.59 7.78 -34.36
N ALA A 17 -5.20 7.97 -35.54
CA ALA A 17 -6.39 8.80 -35.70
C ALA A 17 -7.69 8.12 -35.25
N VAL A 18 -7.79 6.78 -35.30
CA VAL A 18 -9.01 6.06 -34.87
C VAL A 18 -9.07 5.89 -33.34
N VAL A 19 -7.93 5.76 -32.66
CA VAL A 19 -7.89 5.64 -31.19
C VAL A 19 -8.24 6.97 -30.49
N SER A 20 -7.92 8.11 -31.11
CA SER A 20 -8.22 9.44 -30.56
C SER A 20 -9.68 9.88 -30.71
N VAL A 21 -10.44 9.26 -31.61
CA VAL A 21 -11.87 9.53 -31.81
C VAL A 21 -12.76 8.65 -30.93
N TRP A 22 -12.35 7.41 -30.63
CA TRP A 22 -13.14 6.48 -29.80
C TRP A 22 -13.04 6.74 -28.28
N TRP A 23 -11.98 7.40 -27.81
CA TRP A 23 -11.84 7.68 -26.39
C TRP A 23 -12.73 8.84 -25.90
N ARG A 24 -13.25 9.67 -26.82
CA ARG A 24 -14.15 10.79 -26.50
C ARG A 24 -15.63 10.42 -26.35
N SER A 25 -16.02 9.17 -26.54
CA SER A 25 -17.45 8.79 -26.63
C SER A 25 -17.93 7.77 -25.58
N ALA A 26 -17.09 7.32 -24.66
CA ALA A 26 -17.43 6.23 -23.72
C ALA A 26 -17.66 6.66 -22.25
N ILE A 27 -17.78 7.96 -21.95
CA ILE A 27 -18.15 8.41 -20.60
C ILE A 27 -19.24 9.47 -20.71
N VAL A 28 -20.49 9.01 -20.75
CA VAL A 28 -21.68 9.84 -20.50
C VAL A 28 -22.38 9.25 -19.28
N PRO A 29 -22.33 9.89 -18.11
CA PRO A 29 -23.24 9.57 -17.01
C PRO A 29 -24.65 10.14 -17.30
N PRO A 30 -25.72 9.55 -16.75
CA PRO A 30 -27.08 9.95 -17.06
C PRO A 30 -27.38 11.38 -16.56
N SER A 31 -28.11 12.10 -17.40
CA SER A 31 -28.60 13.46 -17.23
C SER A 31 -29.60 13.60 -16.07
N GLY A 32 -29.44 14.63 -15.24
CA GLY A 32 -30.49 15.03 -14.30
C GLY A 32 -30.14 16.12 -13.29
N SER A 33 -29.82 17.35 -13.74
CA SER A 33 -30.38 18.63 -13.24
C SER A 33 -29.57 19.80 -13.78
N ASP A 34 -30.25 20.72 -14.47
CA ASP A 34 -29.74 21.99 -14.99
C ASP A 34 -28.87 22.76 -13.98
N ILE A 35 -27.66 23.12 -14.41
CA ILE A 35 -26.88 24.21 -13.80
C ILE A 35 -26.22 25.00 -14.93
N THR A 36 -27.03 25.73 -15.71
CA THR A 36 -26.51 26.86 -16.50
C THR A 36 -26.29 28.04 -15.56
N GLY A 37 -25.20 27.96 -14.80
CA GLY A 37 -24.58 29.09 -14.14
C GLY A 37 -23.09 28.91 -14.32
N GLU A 38 -22.46 29.75 -15.13
CA GLU A 38 -21.00 29.87 -15.06
C GLU A 38 -20.64 30.10 -13.60
N PRO A 39 -19.79 29.26 -12.98
CA PRO A 39 -19.31 29.58 -11.65
C PRO A 39 -18.52 30.88 -11.79
N GLU A 40 -19.01 31.95 -11.16
CA GLU A 40 -18.18 33.11 -10.89
C GLU A 40 -16.83 32.61 -10.36
N PRO A 41 -15.72 33.25 -10.73
CA PRO A 41 -14.42 32.86 -10.21
C PRO A 41 -14.50 32.97 -8.70
N THR A 42 -14.68 31.82 -8.02
CA THR A 42 -14.46 31.73 -6.60
C THR A 42 -13.04 32.22 -6.44
N THR A 43 -12.91 33.36 -5.78
CA THR A 43 -11.67 33.87 -5.24
C THR A 43 -11.09 32.76 -4.39
N SER A 44 -10.36 31.86 -5.05
CA SER A 44 -9.31 31.09 -4.44
C SER A 44 -8.45 32.17 -3.80
N THR A 45 -8.59 32.30 -2.49
CA THR A 45 -7.53 32.81 -1.65
C THR A 45 -6.35 31.87 -1.88
N LEU A 46 -5.64 32.06 -3.00
CA LEU A 46 -4.19 31.98 -3.05
C LEU A 46 -3.77 32.70 -1.78
N GLY A 47 -3.42 31.89 -0.78
CA GLY A 47 -3.16 32.35 0.56
C GLY A 47 -2.33 33.61 0.47
N THR A 48 -2.79 34.65 1.16
CA THR A 48 -1.97 35.83 1.43
C THR A 48 -0.55 35.35 1.65
N ARG A 49 0.40 35.86 0.84
CA ARG A 49 1.85 35.71 1.08
C ARG A 49 2.03 35.76 2.60
N PRO A 50 2.61 34.74 3.23
CA PRO A 50 2.79 34.76 4.67
C PRO A 50 3.41 36.11 5.01
N VAL A 51 2.75 36.84 5.92
CA VAL A 51 3.31 38.04 6.54
C VAL A 51 4.75 37.68 6.88
N ALA A 52 5.71 38.54 6.51
CA ALA A 52 7.13 38.32 6.79
C ALA A 52 7.29 37.96 8.27
N ASP A 53 7.44 36.66 8.54
CA ASP A 53 7.67 36.14 9.88
C ASP A 53 9.09 36.63 10.22
N GLY A 54 9.21 37.44 11.27
CA GLY A 54 10.33 38.36 11.49
C GLY A 54 11.72 37.70 11.47
N GLY A 55 12.32 37.52 10.29
CA GLY A 55 13.68 37.01 10.11
C GLY A 55 13.87 35.49 10.25
N GLU A 56 12.80 34.69 10.29
CA GLU A 56 12.93 33.22 10.39
C GLU A 56 13.34 32.59 9.04
N SER A 57 14.29 31.65 9.06
CA SER A 57 14.73 30.93 7.86
C SER A 57 13.64 30.00 7.31
N GLY A 58 13.65 29.77 5.99
CA GLY A 58 12.71 28.83 5.35
C GLY A 58 12.76 27.42 5.94
N HIS A 59 13.95 26.99 6.37
CA HIS A 59 14.15 25.71 7.05
C HIS A 59 13.39 25.62 8.39
N LEU A 60 13.56 26.60 9.29
CA LEU A 60 12.85 26.61 10.58
C LEU A 60 11.33 26.67 10.39
N ARG A 61 10.86 27.42 9.39
CA ARG A 61 9.45 27.46 9.01
C ARG A 61 8.94 26.08 8.57
N MET A 62 9.72 25.33 7.77
CA MET A 62 9.36 23.98 7.34
C MET A 62 9.28 23.02 8.54
N LEU A 63 10.28 23.02 9.43
CA LEU A 63 10.28 22.21 10.64
C LEU A 63 9.03 22.45 11.49
N ARG A 64 8.63 23.72 11.65
CA ARG A 64 7.41 24.10 12.37
C ARG A 64 6.15 23.53 11.71
N ILE A 65 6.05 23.64 10.38
CA ILE A 65 4.91 23.10 9.61
C ILE A 65 4.81 21.59 9.78
N LEU A 66 5.90 20.86 9.58
CA LEU A 66 5.93 19.40 9.67
C LEU A 66 5.64 18.91 11.10
N ASN A 67 6.19 19.59 12.12
CA ASN A 67 5.84 19.29 13.50
C ASN A 67 4.35 19.52 13.79
N ASN A 68 3.75 20.59 13.28
CA ASN A 68 2.31 20.82 13.44
C ASN A 68 1.47 19.74 12.75
N VAL A 69 1.85 19.30 11.55
CA VAL A 69 1.19 18.19 10.85
C VAL A 69 1.27 16.92 11.70
N ARG A 70 2.47 16.54 12.16
CA ARG A 70 2.68 15.36 13.02
C ARG A 70 1.84 15.40 14.30
N GLN A 71 1.74 16.55 14.97
CA GLN A 71 0.97 16.66 16.22
C GLN A 71 -0.53 16.51 16.00
N ARG A 72 -1.06 17.01 14.87
CA ARG A 72 -2.47 16.84 14.51
C ARG A 72 -2.75 15.43 14.02
N GLY A 73 -1.87 14.90 13.17
CA GLY A 73 -2.02 13.60 12.54
C GLY A 73 -2.10 12.44 13.52
N ARG A 74 -1.33 12.54 14.61
CA ARG A 74 -1.38 11.64 15.77
C ARG A 74 -2.79 11.38 16.30
N TYR A 75 -3.74 12.30 16.10
CA TYR A 75 -5.12 12.18 16.61
C TYR A 75 -6.16 12.20 15.48
N GLU A 76 -5.99 13.06 14.48
CA GLU A 76 -7.03 13.37 13.50
C GLU A 76 -6.95 12.50 12.23
N GLU A 77 -5.82 11.85 11.95
CA GLU A 77 -5.63 11.12 10.69
C GLU A 77 -6.37 9.79 10.69
N THR A 78 -7.08 9.52 9.59
CA THR A 78 -7.98 8.37 9.48
C THR A 78 -7.23 7.03 9.48
N PHE A 79 -5.99 7.02 8.98
CA PHE A 79 -5.18 5.81 8.84
C PHE A 79 -4.30 5.52 10.06
N PHE A 80 -3.85 6.56 10.79
CA PHE A 80 -2.86 6.44 11.86
C PHE A 80 -3.38 6.89 13.24
N GLY A 81 -4.34 7.80 13.28
CA GLY A 81 -4.91 8.34 14.51
C GLY A 81 -5.74 7.31 15.27
N PRO A 82 -5.63 7.21 16.61
CA PRO A 82 -6.39 6.25 17.39
C PRO A 82 -7.86 6.65 17.56
N ASN A 83 -8.22 7.91 17.31
CA ASN A 83 -9.53 8.47 17.65
C ASN A 83 -10.70 7.67 17.03
N SER A 84 -10.56 7.22 15.79
CA SER A 84 -11.58 6.41 15.11
C SER A 84 -11.80 5.08 15.82
N ILE A 85 -10.72 4.40 16.21
CA ILE A 85 -10.77 3.13 16.94
C ILE A 85 -11.33 3.34 18.34
N GLU A 86 -10.78 4.27 19.10
CA GLU A 86 -11.21 4.55 20.49
C GLU A 86 -12.68 4.96 20.55
N SER A 87 -13.14 5.80 19.62
CA SER A 87 -14.54 6.23 19.54
C SER A 87 -15.47 5.06 19.20
N ALA A 88 -15.07 4.19 18.28
CA ALA A 88 -15.87 3.03 17.91
C ALA A 88 -15.88 1.95 19.00
N GLU A 89 -14.76 1.72 19.70
CA GLU A 89 -14.72 0.82 20.86
C GLU A 89 -15.60 1.34 22.00
N ALA A 90 -15.56 2.65 22.27
CA ALA A 90 -16.44 3.27 23.26
C ALA A 90 -17.92 3.15 22.88
N ALA A 91 -18.25 3.29 21.58
CA ALA A 91 -19.61 3.09 21.10
C ALA A 91 -20.10 1.64 21.29
N LEU A 92 -19.23 0.65 21.09
CA LEU A 92 -19.53 -0.76 21.33
C LEU A 92 -19.68 -1.12 22.82
N ALA A 93 -19.03 -0.39 23.72
CA ALA A 93 -19.19 -0.59 25.17
C ALA A 93 -20.55 -0.09 25.70
N GLY A 94 -21.30 0.69 24.89
CA GLY A 94 -22.61 1.21 25.22
C GLY A 94 -23.76 0.22 24.97
N ARG A 95 -24.92 0.76 24.57
CA ARG A 95 -26.07 -0.07 24.20
C ARG A 95 -25.76 -0.80 22.90
N GLN A 96 -25.76 -2.13 22.96
CA GLN A 96 -25.54 -2.97 21.78
C GLN A 96 -26.62 -2.71 20.71
N PRO A 97 -26.23 -2.44 19.46
CA PRO A 97 -27.17 -2.24 18.38
C PRO A 97 -27.80 -3.57 17.95
N GLU A 98 -28.68 -3.52 16.95
CA GLU A 98 -29.18 -4.75 16.30
C GLU A 98 -28.00 -5.56 15.72
N ALA A 99 -28.13 -6.88 15.68
CA ALA A 99 -27.01 -7.79 15.41
C ALA A 99 -26.31 -7.50 14.06
N SER A 100 -27.07 -7.20 13.00
CA SER A 100 -26.50 -6.86 11.68
C SER A 100 -25.71 -5.55 11.71
N GLN A 101 -26.20 -4.57 12.46
CA GLN A 101 -25.48 -3.30 12.69
C GLN A 101 -24.21 -3.52 13.52
N HIS A 102 -24.27 -4.38 14.52
CA HIS A 102 -23.11 -4.72 15.36
C HIS A 102 -22.02 -5.40 14.54
N ILE A 103 -22.37 -6.37 13.68
CA ILE A 103 -21.44 -7.04 12.75
C ILE A 103 -20.74 -6.00 11.86
N THR A 104 -21.49 -5.04 11.30
CA THR A 104 -20.94 -3.98 10.45
C THR A 104 -19.96 -3.08 11.21
N GLN A 105 -20.23 -2.78 12.49
CA GLN A 105 -19.31 -2.00 13.33
C GLN A 105 -18.02 -2.77 13.64
N LEU A 106 -18.13 -4.07 13.92
CA LEU A 106 -16.98 -4.94 14.13
C LEU A 106 -16.11 -5.05 12.87
N PHE A 107 -16.70 -5.08 11.67
CA PHE A 107 -15.94 -5.05 10.41
C PHE A 107 -15.10 -3.78 10.26
N ARG A 108 -15.67 -2.61 10.59
CA ARG A 108 -14.95 -1.32 10.53
C ARG A 108 -13.81 -1.26 11.54
N LEU A 109 -14.06 -1.73 12.77
CA LEU A 109 -13.01 -1.81 13.80
C LEU A 109 -11.88 -2.74 13.37
N ALA A 110 -12.21 -3.92 12.84
CA ALA A 110 -11.21 -4.85 12.33
C ALA A 110 -10.37 -4.23 11.21
N GLU A 111 -10.99 -3.51 10.28
CA GLU A 111 -10.29 -2.81 9.19
C GLU A 111 -9.30 -1.77 9.71
N TRP A 112 -9.73 -0.91 10.65
CA TRP A 112 -8.84 0.08 11.26
C TRP A 112 -7.72 -0.56 12.08
N ARG A 113 -7.99 -1.67 12.77
CA ARG A 113 -6.98 -2.47 13.46
C ARG A 113 -5.96 -3.05 12.48
N LEU A 114 -6.40 -3.55 11.32
CA LEU A 114 -5.50 -4.03 10.26
C LEU A 114 -4.62 -2.91 9.70
N TRP A 115 -5.16 -1.71 9.44
CA TRP A 115 -4.37 -0.57 8.98
C TRP A 115 -3.27 -0.17 9.97
N ARG A 116 -3.54 -0.35 11.26
CA ARG A 116 -2.61 -0.13 12.37
C ARG A 116 -1.60 -1.26 12.59
N GLY A 117 -1.69 -2.35 11.81
CA GLY A 117 -0.89 -3.57 11.99
C GLY A 117 -1.33 -4.45 13.16
N ASP A 118 -2.38 -4.07 13.90
CA ASP A 118 -2.90 -4.77 15.07
C ASP A 118 -3.81 -5.94 14.65
N THR A 119 -3.17 -6.92 14.01
CA THR A 119 -3.85 -7.99 13.28
C THR A 119 -4.55 -8.96 14.21
N GLU A 120 -4.00 -9.21 15.40
CA GLU A 120 -4.63 -10.07 16.42
C GLU A 120 -5.96 -9.48 16.89
N ARG A 121 -6.01 -8.19 17.26
CA ARG A 121 -7.27 -7.54 17.65
C ARG A 121 -8.25 -7.41 16.50
N ALA A 122 -7.77 -7.24 15.26
CA ALA A 122 -8.65 -7.30 14.10
C ALA A 122 -9.35 -8.66 13.99
N LEU A 123 -8.61 -9.75 14.18
CA LEU A 123 -9.17 -11.10 14.20
C LEU A 123 -10.14 -11.30 15.36
N GLU A 124 -9.87 -10.78 16.56
CA GLU A 124 -10.82 -10.82 17.69
C GLU A 124 -12.16 -10.19 17.32
N HIS A 125 -12.16 -9.00 16.71
CA HIS A 125 -13.39 -8.33 16.26
C HIS A 125 -14.12 -9.13 15.18
N LEU A 126 -13.40 -9.71 14.20
CA LEU A 126 -14.01 -10.52 13.16
C LEU A 126 -14.57 -11.85 13.68
N GLN A 127 -13.93 -12.46 14.69
CA GLN A 127 -14.47 -13.65 15.36
C GLN A 127 -15.72 -13.32 16.17
N ALA A 128 -15.76 -12.18 16.86
CA ALA A 128 -16.98 -11.70 17.50
C ALA A 128 -18.11 -11.47 16.48
N ALA A 129 -17.79 -10.90 15.31
CA ALA A 129 -18.74 -10.70 14.23
C ALA A 129 -19.26 -12.03 13.69
N ARG A 130 -18.39 -13.03 13.58
CA ARG A 130 -18.76 -14.40 13.18
C ARG A 130 -19.76 -15.03 14.15
N VAL A 131 -19.52 -14.94 15.45
CA VAL A 131 -20.43 -15.48 16.47
C VAL A 131 -21.82 -14.84 16.35
N LEU A 132 -21.87 -13.52 16.14
CA LEU A 132 -23.14 -12.82 15.93
C LEU A 132 -23.83 -13.25 14.63
N PHE A 133 -23.07 -13.36 13.54
CA PHE A 133 -23.58 -13.77 12.23
C PHE A 133 -24.19 -15.18 12.29
N GLU A 134 -23.51 -16.13 12.91
CA GLU A 134 -23.99 -17.52 13.08
C GLU A 134 -25.23 -17.60 13.98
N SER A 135 -25.51 -16.57 14.80
CA SER A 135 -26.72 -16.49 15.63
C SER A 135 -27.94 -15.86 14.92
N LEU A 136 -27.76 -15.29 13.72
CA LEU A 136 -28.85 -14.67 12.98
C LEU A 136 -29.85 -15.73 12.48
N PRO A 137 -31.17 -15.53 12.66
CA PRO A 137 -32.16 -16.48 12.14
C PRO A 137 -32.17 -16.60 10.61
N GLN A 138 -31.86 -15.50 9.92
CA GLN A 138 -31.81 -15.39 8.46
C GLN A 138 -30.61 -14.51 8.07
N PRO A 139 -29.39 -15.06 8.05
CA PRO A 139 -28.22 -14.30 7.65
C PRO A 139 -28.29 -13.93 6.16
N SER A 140 -27.80 -12.74 5.81
CA SER A 140 -27.63 -12.34 4.43
C SER A 140 -26.41 -13.03 3.82
N ASP A 141 -26.59 -13.61 2.64
CA ASP A 141 -25.52 -14.22 1.83
C ASP A 141 -24.35 -13.23 1.59
N GLN A 142 -24.67 -12.00 1.21
CA GLN A 142 -23.69 -10.93 1.01
C GLN A 142 -22.90 -10.63 2.29
N MET A 143 -23.57 -10.64 3.46
CA MET A 143 -22.91 -10.42 4.74
C MET A 143 -22.00 -11.59 5.12
N GLY A 144 -22.40 -12.82 4.77
CA GLY A 144 -21.58 -14.02 4.95
C GLY A 144 -20.34 -14.00 4.08
N GLU A 145 -20.49 -13.66 2.80
CA GLU A 145 -19.37 -13.51 1.85
C GLU A 145 -18.35 -12.49 2.38
N GLU A 146 -18.81 -11.31 2.80
CA GLU A 146 -17.96 -10.26 3.36
C GLU A 146 -17.25 -10.72 4.65
N LEU A 147 -17.97 -11.40 5.55
CA LEU A 147 -17.41 -11.94 6.79
C LEU A 147 -16.25 -12.91 6.50
N TRP A 148 -16.50 -13.90 5.62
CA TRP A 148 -15.49 -14.91 5.28
C TRP A 148 -14.31 -14.30 4.55
N PHE A 149 -14.55 -13.33 3.66
CA PHE A 149 -13.48 -12.62 2.97
C PHE A 149 -12.60 -11.85 3.96
N ARG A 150 -13.19 -11.09 4.89
CA ARG A 150 -12.44 -10.34 5.91
C ARG A 150 -11.65 -11.24 6.84
N LEU A 151 -12.23 -12.35 7.30
CA LEU A 151 -11.52 -13.36 8.09
C LEU A 151 -10.35 -13.97 7.31
N GLY A 152 -10.57 -14.33 6.04
CA GLY A 152 -9.52 -14.86 5.17
C GLY A 152 -8.36 -13.88 4.97
N LEU A 153 -8.67 -12.62 4.69
CA LEU A 153 -7.68 -11.55 4.56
C LEU A 153 -6.90 -11.34 5.85
N ALA A 154 -7.59 -11.17 6.99
CA ALA A 154 -6.95 -10.93 8.28
C ALA A 154 -6.07 -12.12 8.72
N SER A 155 -6.51 -13.36 8.48
CA SER A 155 -5.71 -14.55 8.75
C SER A 155 -4.46 -14.63 7.85
N LEU A 156 -4.56 -14.22 6.58
CA LEU A 156 -3.38 -14.17 5.71
C LEU A 156 -2.39 -13.10 6.17
N ARG A 157 -2.88 -11.94 6.64
CA ARG A 157 -2.06 -10.87 7.26
C ARG A 157 -1.36 -11.35 8.53
N LEU A 158 -2.01 -12.18 9.34
CA LEU A 158 -1.36 -12.79 10.51
C LEU A 158 -0.17 -13.65 10.07
N GLY A 159 -0.39 -14.52 9.08
CA GLY A 159 0.68 -15.33 8.49
C GLY A 159 1.83 -14.47 7.94
N GLU A 160 1.53 -13.37 7.25
CA GLU A 160 2.54 -12.43 6.75
C GLU A 160 3.36 -11.79 7.88
N ASN A 161 2.70 -11.30 8.94
CA ASN A 161 3.40 -10.66 10.06
C ASN A 161 4.34 -11.63 10.78
N GLU A 162 3.91 -12.88 10.97
CA GLU A 162 4.66 -13.89 11.72
C GLU A 162 5.84 -14.47 10.91
N ASN A 163 5.75 -14.45 9.58
CA ASN A 163 6.72 -15.12 8.72
C ASN A 163 7.55 -14.18 7.84
N CYS A 164 6.95 -13.14 7.27
CA CYS A 164 7.57 -12.34 6.21
C CYS A 164 8.31 -11.12 6.75
N VAL A 165 7.66 -10.35 7.63
CA VAL A 165 8.26 -9.13 8.23
C VAL A 165 9.54 -9.47 9.02
N ASN A 166 9.59 -10.68 9.58
CA ASN A 166 10.75 -11.18 10.32
C ASN A 166 11.75 -11.96 9.43
N CYS A 167 11.46 -12.16 8.15
CA CYS A 167 12.34 -12.91 7.25
C CYS A 167 13.36 -11.98 6.59
N ASN A 168 14.65 -12.22 6.89
CA ASN A 168 15.77 -11.49 6.30
C ASN A 168 16.16 -11.97 4.88
N ASN A 169 15.55 -13.04 4.38
CA ASN A 169 15.74 -13.49 3.00
C ASN A 169 14.46 -13.11 2.22
N GLY A 170 14.55 -12.19 1.26
CA GLY A 170 13.40 -11.61 0.57
C GLY A 170 12.58 -12.58 -0.31
N ALA A 171 12.70 -13.89 -0.11
CA ALA A 171 12.01 -14.93 -0.85
C ALA A 171 10.48 -14.88 -0.66
N SER A 172 10.00 -14.45 0.50
CA SER A 172 8.55 -14.26 0.75
C SER A 172 7.93 -13.14 -0.10
N CYS A 173 8.76 -12.27 -0.68
CA CYS A 173 8.34 -11.18 -1.56
C CYS A 173 8.44 -11.53 -3.05
N LEU A 174 8.79 -12.78 -3.39
CA LEU A 174 8.87 -13.26 -4.77
C LEU A 174 7.60 -14.03 -5.14
N LEU A 175 7.12 -13.80 -6.37
CA LEU A 175 6.02 -14.59 -6.94
C LEU A 175 6.56 -15.52 -8.04
N PRO A 176 6.24 -16.83 -7.99
CA PRO A 176 5.42 -17.50 -6.97
C PRO A 176 6.21 -17.66 -5.66
N ILE A 177 5.51 -17.64 -4.52
CA ILE A 177 6.14 -17.86 -3.21
C ILE A 177 6.52 -19.35 -3.13
N ALA A 178 7.81 -19.62 -2.89
CA ALA A 178 8.35 -20.97 -2.88
C ALA A 178 9.64 -21.05 -2.05
N ALA A 179 10.08 -22.28 -1.78
CA ALA A 179 11.32 -22.57 -1.06
C ALA A 179 11.44 -21.78 0.25
N ALA A 180 12.41 -20.85 0.34
CA ALA A 180 12.66 -20.07 1.55
C ALA A 180 11.53 -19.07 1.90
N GLY A 181 10.59 -18.83 0.99
CA GLY A 181 9.40 -18.01 1.25
C GLY A 181 8.21 -18.79 1.85
N ILE A 182 8.32 -20.11 2.02
CA ILE A 182 7.28 -20.93 2.66
C ILE A 182 7.20 -20.57 4.14
N HIS A 183 5.98 -20.32 4.63
CA HIS A 183 5.70 -19.97 6.01
C HIS A 183 6.06 -21.14 6.95
N GLN A 184 6.79 -20.80 8.02
CA GLN A 184 7.08 -21.69 9.13
C GLN A 184 5.90 -21.74 10.11
N ASN A 185 5.35 -20.57 10.47
CA ASN A 185 4.08 -20.47 11.19
C ASN A 185 2.93 -20.47 10.18
N GLN A 186 2.30 -21.63 10.02
CA GLN A 186 1.30 -21.87 8.99
C GLN A 186 -0.14 -21.60 9.46
N GLU A 187 -0.36 -21.27 10.74
CA GLU A 187 -1.71 -21.12 11.30
C GLU A 187 -2.54 -20.08 10.53
N GLY A 188 -1.99 -18.88 10.35
CA GLY A 188 -2.66 -17.81 9.61
C GLY A 188 -3.00 -18.19 8.16
N SER A 189 -2.06 -18.77 7.43
CA SER A 189 -2.29 -19.18 6.03
C SER A 189 -3.29 -20.34 5.90
N ARG A 190 -3.28 -21.31 6.82
CA ARG A 190 -4.27 -22.41 6.82
C ARG A 190 -5.67 -21.92 7.13
N ALA A 191 -5.81 -21.00 8.09
CA ALA A 191 -7.08 -20.35 8.38
C ALA A 191 -7.59 -19.55 7.16
N ALA A 192 -6.69 -18.81 6.48
CA ALA A 192 -7.02 -18.07 5.27
C ALA A 192 -7.56 -18.98 4.16
N VAL A 193 -6.90 -20.13 3.88
CA VAL A 193 -7.39 -21.12 2.91
C VAL A 193 -8.83 -21.54 3.22
N GLY A 194 -9.12 -21.85 4.49
CA GLY A 194 -10.46 -22.27 4.92
C GLY A 194 -11.53 -21.21 4.65
N TYR A 195 -11.28 -19.96 5.03
CA TYR A 195 -12.24 -18.87 4.83
C TYR A 195 -12.39 -18.45 3.36
N LEU A 196 -11.28 -18.33 2.62
CA LEU A 196 -11.30 -17.96 1.20
C LEU A 196 -11.98 -19.04 0.34
N THR A 197 -11.84 -20.31 0.72
CA THR A 197 -12.60 -21.41 0.07
C THR A 197 -14.10 -21.22 0.26
N ARG A 198 -14.57 -20.85 1.46
CA ARG A 198 -16.00 -20.56 1.71
C ARG A 198 -16.52 -19.41 0.86
N VAL A 199 -15.72 -18.35 0.70
CA VAL A 199 -16.06 -17.24 -0.20
C VAL A 199 -16.30 -17.77 -1.61
N LEU A 200 -15.37 -18.57 -2.14
CA LEU A 200 -15.44 -19.07 -3.51
C LEU A 200 -16.46 -20.20 -3.73
N GLU A 201 -16.86 -20.91 -2.68
CA GLU A 201 -17.99 -21.85 -2.73
C GLU A 201 -19.33 -21.11 -2.94
N HIS A 202 -19.45 -19.90 -2.40
CA HIS A 202 -20.65 -19.07 -2.57
C HIS A 202 -20.59 -18.18 -3.82
N ASN A 203 -19.45 -17.51 -4.05
CA ASN A 203 -19.19 -16.64 -5.19
C ASN A 203 -17.92 -17.08 -5.93
N PRO A 204 -18.03 -18.03 -6.89
CA PRO A 204 -16.89 -18.54 -7.65
C PRO A 204 -16.13 -17.50 -8.47
N ASP A 205 -16.79 -16.37 -8.77
CA ASP A 205 -16.25 -15.29 -9.60
C ASP A 205 -15.53 -14.21 -8.77
N HIS A 206 -15.42 -14.38 -7.44
CA HIS A 206 -14.72 -13.46 -6.57
C HIS A 206 -13.19 -13.49 -6.83
N LEU A 207 -12.72 -12.64 -7.75
CA LEU A 207 -11.34 -12.61 -8.23
C LEU A 207 -10.31 -12.40 -7.11
N THR A 208 -10.57 -11.48 -6.18
CA THR A 208 -9.65 -11.22 -5.06
C THR A 208 -9.50 -12.44 -4.15
N ALA A 209 -10.61 -13.12 -3.80
CA ALA A 209 -10.55 -14.32 -2.99
C ALA A 209 -9.83 -15.46 -3.72
N ARG A 210 -10.05 -15.61 -5.04
CA ARG A 210 -9.33 -16.57 -5.88
C ARG A 210 -7.82 -16.32 -5.89
N TRP A 211 -7.42 -15.06 -6.06
CA TRP A 211 -6.01 -14.68 -6.00
C TRP A 211 -5.40 -15.00 -4.64
N LEU A 212 -6.02 -14.54 -3.55
CA LEU A 212 -5.52 -14.75 -2.20
C LEU A 212 -5.49 -16.23 -1.79
N LEU A 213 -6.42 -17.06 -2.31
CA LEU A 213 -6.38 -18.51 -2.09
C LEU A 213 -5.11 -19.12 -2.67
N ASN A 214 -4.72 -18.73 -3.89
CA ASN A 214 -3.50 -19.22 -4.52
C ASN A 214 -2.26 -18.74 -3.75
N ILE A 215 -2.22 -17.47 -3.32
CA ILE A 215 -1.15 -16.95 -2.45
C ILE A 215 -1.06 -17.75 -1.15
N ALA A 216 -2.18 -18.03 -0.48
CA ALA A 216 -2.21 -18.81 0.75
C ALA A 216 -1.70 -20.25 0.55
N HIS A 217 -1.99 -20.89 -0.59
CA HIS A 217 -1.38 -22.20 -0.89
C HIS A 217 0.10 -22.11 -1.25
N MET A 218 0.56 -21.03 -1.90
CA MET A 218 1.99 -20.81 -2.17
C MET A 218 2.77 -20.64 -0.85
N THR A 219 2.22 -19.88 0.11
CA THR A 219 2.86 -19.70 1.42
C THR A 219 2.94 -21.01 2.22
N LEU A 220 2.07 -21.97 1.93
CA LEU A 220 2.09 -23.31 2.52
C LEU A 220 2.98 -24.31 1.77
N GLY A 221 3.53 -23.93 0.60
CA GLY A 221 4.24 -24.85 -0.29
C GLY A 221 3.34 -25.89 -0.94
N GLU A 222 2.03 -25.65 -0.98
CA GLU A 222 1.01 -26.56 -1.51
C GLU A 222 0.57 -26.16 -2.92
N TYR A 223 0.95 -24.97 -3.42
CA TYR A 223 0.66 -24.55 -4.78
C TYR A 223 1.55 -25.30 -5.80
N PRO A 224 1.01 -25.75 -6.95
CA PRO A 224 -0.37 -25.56 -7.40
C PRO A 224 -1.35 -26.66 -6.97
N ASP A 225 -0.86 -27.83 -6.56
CA ASP A 225 -1.66 -29.05 -6.44
C ASP A 225 -2.73 -28.98 -5.34
N GLY A 226 -2.47 -28.21 -4.28
CA GLY A 226 -3.39 -27.95 -3.17
C GLY A 226 -4.57 -27.04 -3.52
N VAL A 227 -4.50 -26.28 -4.64
CA VAL A 227 -5.59 -25.41 -5.07
C VAL A 227 -6.59 -26.20 -5.92
N PRO A 228 -7.90 -26.16 -5.64
CA PRO A 228 -8.92 -26.74 -6.51
C PRO A 228 -8.80 -26.21 -7.95
N GLU A 229 -8.84 -27.11 -8.94
CA GLU A 229 -8.55 -26.78 -10.35
C GLU A 229 -9.36 -25.60 -10.88
N ARG A 230 -10.65 -25.52 -10.53
CA ARG A 230 -11.54 -24.40 -10.91
C ARG A 230 -11.10 -23.02 -10.41
N PHE A 231 -10.33 -22.96 -9.32
CA PHE A 231 -9.84 -21.73 -8.69
C PHE A 231 -8.33 -21.51 -8.89
N ARG A 232 -7.62 -22.51 -9.41
CA ARG A 232 -6.17 -22.47 -9.62
C ARG A 232 -5.80 -21.39 -10.63
N VAL A 233 -4.77 -20.60 -10.30
CA VAL A 233 -4.06 -19.76 -11.26
C VAL A 233 -3.03 -20.67 -11.95
N ASP A 234 -2.95 -20.62 -13.28
CA ASP A 234 -2.05 -21.47 -14.06
C ASP A 234 -0.58 -21.17 -13.71
N PRO A 235 0.22 -22.18 -13.27
CA PRO A 235 1.64 -21.99 -12.93
C PRO A 235 2.48 -21.39 -14.05
N THR A 236 2.11 -21.66 -15.31
CA THR A 236 2.84 -21.15 -16.49
C THR A 236 2.80 -19.62 -16.59
N LEU A 237 1.84 -18.96 -15.93
CA LEU A 237 1.77 -17.49 -15.84
C LEU A 237 2.91 -16.88 -15.02
N PHE A 238 3.57 -17.68 -14.18
CA PHE A 238 4.69 -17.24 -13.36
C PHE A 238 6.06 -17.61 -13.96
N GLU A 239 6.08 -18.33 -15.08
CA GLU A 239 7.32 -18.72 -15.75
C GLU A 239 7.91 -17.53 -16.53
N SER A 240 9.23 -17.34 -16.41
CA SER A 240 9.92 -16.32 -17.19
C SER A 240 10.02 -16.75 -18.64
N GLN A 241 9.77 -15.82 -19.56
CA GLN A 241 9.94 -16.04 -21.01
C GLN A 241 11.41 -16.18 -21.43
N ALA A 242 12.35 -15.81 -20.55
CA ALA A 242 13.78 -15.90 -20.77
C ALA A 242 14.51 -16.29 -19.49
N GLU A 243 15.66 -16.97 -19.63
CA GLU A 243 16.56 -17.18 -18.50
C GLU A 243 17.19 -15.85 -18.10
N PHE A 244 17.00 -15.46 -16.84
CA PHE A 244 17.56 -14.23 -16.29
C PHE A 244 18.02 -14.49 -14.83
N PRO A 245 19.21 -14.00 -14.43
CA PRO A 245 19.72 -14.23 -13.08
C PRO A 245 18.87 -13.51 -12.02
N ARG A 246 18.85 -14.03 -10.80
CA ARG A 246 18.27 -13.31 -9.66
C ARG A 246 19.23 -12.22 -9.18
N PHE A 247 18.68 -11.06 -8.83
CA PHE A 247 19.42 -10.02 -8.11
C PHE A 247 19.41 -10.35 -6.62
N PRO A 248 20.56 -10.67 -5.99
CA PRO A 248 20.62 -10.86 -4.56
C PRO A 248 20.43 -9.51 -3.85
N ASN A 249 19.63 -9.49 -2.78
CA ASN A 249 19.54 -8.32 -1.92
C ASN A 249 20.86 -8.18 -1.13
N ILE A 250 21.59 -7.09 -1.37
CA ILE A 250 22.85 -6.75 -0.69
C ILE A 250 22.70 -5.59 0.29
N ALA A 251 21.48 -5.11 0.56
CA ALA A 251 21.29 -3.95 1.44
C ALA A 251 21.83 -4.19 2.87
N ILE A 252 21.68 -5.42 3.40
CA ILE A 252 22.17 -5.78 4.74
C ILE A 252 23.69 -5.65 4.86
N PRO A 253 24.52 -6.33 4.05
CA PRO A 253 25.97 -6.21 4.17
C PRO A 253 26.50 -4.80 3.85
N LEU A 254 25.73 -3.98 3.13
CA LEU A 254 26.11 -2.60 2.81
C LEU A 254 25.65 -1.57 3.85
N GLY A 255 24.81 -1.93 4.82
CA GLY A 255 24.29 -0.98 5.83
C GLY A 255 23.04 -0.18 5.42
N LEU A 256 22.35 -0.60 4.36
CA LEU A 256 21.14 0.05 3.82
C LEU A 256 19.82 -0.64 4.22
N ASN A 257 19.86 -1.65 5.09
CA ASN A 257 18.65 -2.38 5.50
C ASN A 257 17.87 -1.66 6.59
N THR A 258 17.13 -0.62 6.24
CA THR A 258 16.23 0.07 7.18
C THR A 258 14.79 -0.43 7.10
N VAL A 259 14.06 -0.19 8.19
CA VAL A 259 12.61 -0.37 8.24
C VAL A 259 11.99 1.02 8.20
N SER A 260 11.12 1.25 7.22
CA SER A 260 10.36 2.49 7.05
C SER A 260 8.97 2.17 6.50
N LEU A 261 8.09 3.17 6.47
CA LEU A 261 6.73 3.02 5.95
C LEU A 261 6.64 3.67 4.56
N SER A 262 6.84 2.89 3.49
CA SER A 262 6.87 3.43 2.12
C SER A 262 7.89 4.57 1.96
N GLY A 263 7.84 5.32 0.86
CA GLY A 263 8.64 6.51 0.65
C GLY A 263 9.32 6.56 -0.71
N GLY A 264 10.14 7.59 -0.89
CA GLY A 264 11.01 7.76 -2.04
C GLY A 264 12.46 7.44 -1.70
N SER A 265 13.25 7.19 -2.73
CA SER A 265 14.70 7.08 -2.65
C SER A 265 15.34 7.89 -3.76
N VAL A 266 16.37 8.66 -3.42
CA VAL A 266 17.23 9.40 -4.36
C VAL A 266 18.68 9.00 -4.14
N VAL A 267 19.44 8.96 -5.22
CA VAL A 267 20.84 8.53 -5.24
C VAL A 267 21.63 9.58 -6.00
N ASP A 268 22.62 10.19 -5.37
CA ASP A 268 23.52 11.16 -5.99
C ASP A 268 24.81 11.32 -5.16
N ASP A 269 25.77 12.08 -5.67
CA ASP A 269 26.96 12.49 -4.94
C ASP A 269 26.66 13.75 -4.11
N PHE A 270 26.12 13.57 -2.89
CA PHE A 270 25.62 14.69 -2.08
C PHE A 270 26.73 15.44 -1.33
N ASP A 271 27.94 14.90 -1.27
CA ASP A 271 29.07 15.52 -0.57
C ASP A 271 30.30 15.79 -1.45
N GLY A 272 30.22 15.46 -2.74
CA GLY A 272 31.23 15.78 -3.76
C GLY A 272 32.47 14.88 -3.71
N ASP A 273 32.40 13.72 -3.07
CA ASP A 273 33.52 12.78 -2.97
C ASP A 273 33.56 11.74 -4.12
N ASN A 274 32.58 11.77 -5.03
CA ASN A 274 32.32 10.86 -6.15
C ASN A 274 31.85 9.45 -5.77
N ASP A 275 31.59 9.19 -4.48
CA ASP A 275 30.82 8.01 -4.08
C ASP A 275 29.33 8.36 -4.05
N LEU A 276 28.50 7.57 -4.74
CA LEU A 276 27.05 7.81 -4.73
C LEU A 276 26.45 7.48 -3.36
N ASP A 277 25.81 8.46 -2.76
CA ASP A 277 25.07 8.41 -1.50
C ASP A 277 23.59 8.09 -1.73
N VAL A 278 22.86 7.81 -0.65
CA VAL A 278 21.41 7.55 -0.71
C VAL A 278 20.67 8.42 0.29
N VAL A 279 19.59 9.07 -0.16
CA VAL A 279 18.57 9.64 0.73
C VAL A 279 17.26 8.88 0.56
N THR A 280 16.64 8.53 1.67
CA THR A 280 15.30 7.91 1.69
C THR A 280 14.34 8.71 2.54
N SER A 281 13.07 8.74 2.15
CA SER A 281 11.97 9.26 2.98
C SER A 281 11.11 8.11 3.50
N SER A 282 10.22 8.44 4.42
CA SER A 282 9.17 7.54 4.90
C SER A 282 7.85 8.30 4.88
N TRP A 283 6.75 7.61 4.61
CA TRP A 283 5.42 8.20 4.78
C TRP A 283 5.03 8.35 6.27
N GLY A 284 5.73 7.66 7.19
CA GLY A 284 5.46 7.72 8.61
C GLY A 284 5.57 9.15 9.18
N GLU A 285 4.55 9.59 9.92
CA GLU A 285 4.45 10.97 10.46
C GLU A 285 5.57 11.34 11.44
N GLY A 286 6.21 10.35 12.03
CA GLY A 286 7.33 10.53 12.97
C GLY A 286 8.69 10.14 12.38
N ASP A 287 8.72 9.64 11.15
CA ASP A 287 9.92 9.12 10.53
C ASP A 287 10.63 10.25 9.78
N THR A 288 11.88 10.51 10.17
CA THR A 288 12.73 11.51 9.55
C THR A 288 13.25 11.00 8.20
N LEU A 289 13.54 11.92 7.26
CA LEU A 289 14.42 11.59 6.14
C LEU A 289 15.73 10.97 6.64
N GLN A 290 16.23 9.99 5.90
CA GLN A 290 17.46 9.27 6.23
C GLN A 290 18.48 9.55 5.15
N PHE A 291 19.65 10.05 5.55
CA PHE A 291 20.82 10.18 4.69
C PHE A 291 21.78 9.04 4.99
N PHE A 292 22.25 8.39 3.93
CA PHE A 292 23.25 7.34 3.97
C PHE A 292 24.44 7.78 3.14
N ARG A 293 25.49 8.20 3.84
CA ARG A 293 26.77 8.50 3.24
C ARG A 293 27.44 7.20 2.83
N ASN A 294 27.90 7.12 1.59
CA ASN A 294 28.72 6.04 1.08
C ASN A 294 30.19 6.32 1.39
N THR A 295 30.93 5.29 1.78
CA THR A 295 32.38 5.34 1.92
C THR A 295 32.94 4.02 1.44
N ASP A 296 33.53 4.02 0.24
CA ASP A 296 34.11 2.83 -0.39
C ASP A 296 33.10 1.66 -0.52
N GLY A 297 31.83 1.98 -0.77
CA GLY A 297 30.73 1.01 -0.93
C GLY A 297 30.00 0.61 0.35
N LEU A 298 30.38 1.15 1.51
CA LEU A 298 29.68 0.95 2.78
C LEU A 298 28.87 2.19 3.15
N PHE A 299 27.63 1.99 3.60
CA PHE A 299 26.71 3.09 3.90
C PHE A 299 26.60 3.33 5.40
N HIS A 300 26.73 4.60 5.78
CA HIS A 300 26.63 5.08 7.16
C HIS A 300 25.49 6.08 7.29
N ARG A 301 24.62 5.89 8.27
CA ARG A 301 23.49 6.80 8.50
C ARG A 301 23.98 8.09 9.16
N GLU A 302 23.75 9.21 8.48
CA GLU A 302 24.23 10.55 8.89
C GLU A 302 23.11 11.61 8.84
N ASP A 303 21.88 11.21 9.22
CA ASP A 303 20.68 12.06 9.18
C ASP A 303 20.79 13.36 10.00
N GLU A 304 21.46 13.32 11.14
CA GLU A 304 21.68 14.53 11.96
C GLU A 304 22.69 15.49 11.32
N ALA A 305 23.77 14.96 10.74
CA ALA A 305 24.80 15.76 10.07
C ALA A 305 24.27 16.42 8.79
N ALA A 306 23.37 15.73 8.09
CA ALA A 306 22.63 16.26 6.94
C ALA A 306 21.51 17.26 7.31
N ASN A 307 21.34 17.59 8.60
CA ASN A 307 20.31 18.50 9.09
C ASN A 307 18.87 18.07 8.72
N PHE A 308 18.62 16.75 8.67
CA PHE A 308 17.29 16.22 8.39
C PHE A 308 16.40 16.12 9.63
N THR A 309 16.95 16.28 10.83
CA THR A 309 16.20 16.25 12.10
C THR A 309 14.95 17.14 12.05
N GLY A 310 13.78 16.51 12.18
CA GLY A 310 12.49 17.20 12.17
C GLY A 310 11.84 17.36 10.80
N LEU A 311 12.51 16.94 9.72
CA LEU A 311 11.92 16.76 8.41
C LEU A 311 11.26 15.38 8.37
N PHE A 312 10.01 15.33 8.84
CA PHE A 312 9.22 14.10 8.90
C PHE A 312 8.40 13.87 7.63
N GLY A 313 8.15 12.60 7.31
CA GLY A 313 7.21 12.23 6.27
C GLY A 313 7.77 12.38 4.84
N GLY A 314 6.92 12.04 3.86
CA GLY A 314 7.23 12.14 2.44
C GLY A 314 7.09 10.80 1.71
N LEU A 315 6.10 10.72 0.82
CA LEU A 315 5.91 9.53 -0.03
C LEU A 315 6.82 9.52 -1.26
N ASN A 316 7.33 10.69 -1.65
CA ASN A 316 8.14 10.87 -2.84
C ASN A 316 9.34 11.78 -2.54
N LEU A 317 10.46 11.49 -3.19
CA LEU A 317 11.66 12.31 -3.19
C LEU A 317 12.07 12.60 -4.63
N LEU A 318 12.49 13.83 -4.87
CA LEU A 318 13.02 14.29 -6.14
C LEU A 318 14.24 15.16 -5.84
N GLN A 319 15.37 14.84 -6.45
CA GLN A 319 16.58 15.64 -6.38
C GLN A 319 16.66 16.61 -7.58
N ALA A 320 17.19 17.81 -7.38
CA ALA A 320 17.46 18.77 -8.44
C ALA A 320 18.50 19.81 -7.99
N ASP A 321 19.47 20.08 -8.87
CA ASP A 321 20.35 21.25 -8.77
C ASP A 321 19.53 22.47 -9.20
N TYR A 322 19.09 23.27 -8.23
CA TYR A 322 18.14 24.36 -8.43
C TYR A 322 18.77 25.65 -8.94
N ASP A 323 20.05 25.90 -8.63
CA ASP A 323 20.78 27.09 -9.07
C ASP A 323 21.80 26.81 -10.19
N ASN A 324 21.91 25.54 -10.61
CA ASN A 324 22.69 25.08 -11.73
C ASN A 324 24.19 25.39 -11.54
N ASP A 325 24.69 25.23 -10.32
CA ASP A 325 26.10 25.44 -9.99
C ASP A 325 26.94 24.17 -10.12
N GLY A 326 26.30 23.02 -10.31
CA GLY A 326 26.94 21.73 -10.52
C GLY A 326 27.07 20.88 -9.26
N ASP A 327 26.71 21.44 -8.10
CA ASP A 327 26.58 20.71 -6.83
C ASP A 327 25.07 20.50 -6.53
N LEU A 328 24.74 19.48 -5.73
CA LEU A 328 23.35 19.11 -5.40
C LEU A 328 22.98 19.47 -3.95
#